data_AF-A0A2E4W6U8-F1
#
_entry.id   AF-A0A2E4W6U8-F1
#
_cell.length_a   1.000
_cell.length_b   1.000
_cell.length_c   1.000
_cell.angle_alpha   90.00
_cell.angle_beta   90.00
_cell.angle_gamma   90.00
#
_symmetry.space_group_name_H-M   'P 1'
#
loop_
_entity.id
_entity.type
_entity.pdbx_description
1 polymer ?
#
loop_
_entity_poly.entity_id
_entity_poly.type
_entity_poly.pdbx_seq_one_letter_code
_entity_poly.pdbx_strand_id
1 'polypeptide(L)'
;MSKNNYVDKKELHDAIVEWLEQRKEDENAQMSEFIGDAIIKIATGFCKQYNYAGYTWNDEMIGDAIVNTVRYLHNYNPSKYDNPHAYISMCCESAAKGRLNKEEANLAVRYKYFVDNFDIHDENFDAEMSDDFMNDIQDKIGKHEKKRQARKEKRRKKQMNKNGNGLDI
;
A
#
# COMPACT_ATOMS: atom_id res chain seq x y z
N MET A 1 -1.84 -31.67 4.89
CA MET A 1 -1.64 -30.96 3.61
C MET A 1 -0.20 -30.47 3.58
N SER A 2 0.62 -30.87 2.62
CA SER A 2 2.01 -30.42 2.57
C SER A 2 2.03 -28.90 2.43
N LYS A 3 2.89 -28.24 3.20
CA LYS A 3 3.20 -26.82 3.02
C LYS A 3 3.78 -26.69 1.61
N ASN A 4 2.96 -26.27 0.66
CA ASN A 4 3.36 -25.95 -0.69
C ASN A 4 4.25 -24.69 -0.59
N ASN A 5 5.50 -24.86 -0.19
CA ASN A 5 6.52 -23.82 -0.25
C ASN A 5 6.84 -23.64 -1.73
N TYR A 6 6.03 -22.84 -2.43
CA TYR A 6 6.16 -22.58 -3.87
C TYR A 6 7.41 -21.76 -4.23
N VAL A 7 8.20 -21.37 -3.22
CA VAL A 7 9.56 -20.83 -3.31
C VAL A 7 10.41 -21.50 -2.23
N ASP A 8 11.58 -22.00 -2.59
CA ASP A 8 12.57 -22.47 -1.63
C ASP A 8 13.14 -21.27 -0.86
N LYS A 9 12.97 -21.28 0.47
CA LYS A 9 13.35 -20.15 1.32
C LYS A 9 14.86 -19.93 1.39
N LYS A 10 15.64 -21.02 1.35
CA LYS A 10 17.09 -20.96 1.43
C LYS A 10 17.64 -20.44 0.10
N GLU A 11 17.16 -20.99 -1.01
CA GLU A 11 17.54 -20.52 -2.34
C GLU A 11 17.20 -19.04 -2.55
N LEU A 12 16.00 -18.61 -2.11
CA LEU A 12 15.60 -17.21 -2.14
C LEU A 12 16.54 -16.31 -1.31
N HIS A 13 16.93 -16.76 -0.12
CA HIS A 13 17.87 -16.03 0.72
C HIS A 13 19.23 -15.87 0.04
N ASP A 14 19.79 -16.97 -0.44
CA ASP A 14 21.11 -16.99 -1.06
C ASP A 14 21.13 -16.10 -2.31
N ALA A 15 20.11 -16.18 -3.16
CA ALA A 15 19.98 -15.34 -4.36
C ALA A 15 19.85 -13.83 -4.03
N ILE A 16 19.07 -13.47 -3.01
CA ILE A 16 18.92 -12.07 -2.59
C ILE A 16 20.23 -11.54 -2.01
N VAL A 17 20.95 -12.34 -1.20
CA VAL A 17 22.25 -11.94 -0.65
C VAL A 17 23.25 -11.70 -1.77
N GLU A 18 23.32 -12.61 -2.75
CA GLU A 18 24.20 -12.45 -3.91
C GLU A 18 23.88 -11.16 -4.68
N TRP A 19 22.60 -10.90 -4.96
CA TRP A 19 22.18 -9.66 -5.61
C TRP A 19 22.50 -8.40 -4.80
N LEU A 20 22.37 -8.46 -3.47
CA LEU A 20 22.74 -7.34 -2.59
C LEU A 20 24.25 -7.08 -2.59
N GLU A 21 25.09 -8.11 -2.69
CA GLU A 21 26.54 -7.95 -2.86
C GLU A 21 26.87 -7.32 -4.22
N GLN A 22 26.26 -7.80 -5.31
CA GLN A 22 26.40 -7.19 -6.63
C GLN A 22 26.00 -5.70 -6.61
N ARG A 23 24.95 -5.34 -5.86
CA ARG A 23 24.52 -3.95 -5.69
C ARG A 23 25.52 -3.03 -4.99
N LYS A 24 26.46 -3.59 -4.20
CA LYS A 24 27.53 -2.79 -3.58
C LYS A 24 28.56 -2.35 -4.61
N GLU A 25 28.74 -3.15 -5.67
CA GLU A 25 29.65 -2.86 -6.77
C GLU A 25 28.95 -2.02 -7.86
N ASP A 26 27.67 -2.29 -8.15
CA ASP A 26 26.84 -1.54 -9.08
C ASP A 26 25.42 -1.31 -8.51
N GLU A 27 25.08 -0.08 -8.16
CA GLU A 27 23.75 0.27 -7.64
C GLU A 27 22.59 -0.10 -8.60
N ASN A 28 22.89 -0.25 -9.89
CA ASN A 28 21.92 -0.64 -10.93
C ASN A 28 21.90 -2.14 -11.24
N ALA A 29 22.61 -2.97 -10.47
CA ALA A 29 22.63 -4.41 -10.64
C ALA A 29 21.20 -4.97 -10.71
N GLN A 30 20.91 -5.67 -11.80
CA GLN A 30 19.61 -6.24 -12.06
C GLN A 30 19.38 -7.48 -11.19
N MET A 31 18.17 -7.63 -10.66
CA MET A 31 17.79 -8.86 -9.96
C MET A 31 17.64 -10.01 -10.95
N SER A 32 17.93 -11.23 -10.50
CA SER A 32 17.70 -12.43 -11.32
C SER A 32 16.20 -12.67 -11.55
N GLU A 33 15.87 -13.35 -12.65
CA GLU A 33 14.49 -13.76 -12.94
C GLU A 33 13.90 -14.60 -11.80
N PHE A 34 14.72 -15.43 -11.15
CA PHE A 34 14.32 -16.22 -9.99
C PHE A 34 13.80 -15.36 -8.83
N ILE A 35 14.48 -14.25 -8.50
CA ILE A 35 14.01 -13.31 -7.46
C ILE A 35 12.69 -12.66 -7.90
N GLY A 36 12.60 -12.24 -9.16
CA GLY A 36 11.38 -11.66 -9.74
C GLY A 36 10.18 -12.61 -9.63
N ASP A 37 10.36 -13.86 -10.06
CA ASP A 37 9.35 -14.92 -9.98
C ASP A 37 8.92 -15.20 -8.53
N ALA A 38 9.88 -15.24 -7.60
CA ALA A 38 9.59 -15.41 -6.18
C ALA A 38 8.72 -14.28 -5.64
N ILE A 39 9.06 -13.01 -5.97
CA ILE A 39 8.26 -11.84 -5.57
C ILE A 39 6.83 -11.94 -6.10
N ILE A 40 6.66 -12.26 -7.39
CA ILE A 40 5.33 -12.38 -8.03
C ILE A 40 4.49 -13.44 -7.32
N LYS A 41 5.07 -14.64 -7.09
CA LYS A 41 4.37 -15.72 -6.41
C LYS A 41 3.99 -15.36 -4.97
N ILE A 42 4.91 -14.72 -4.24
CA ILE A 42 4.67 -14.30 -2.84
C ILE A 42 3.59 -13.23 -2.77
N ALA A 43 3.66 -12.19 -3.60
CA ALA A 43 2.67 -11.12 -3.66
C ALA A 43 1.27 -11.66 -4.03
N THR A 44 1.21 -12.54 -5.03
CA THR A 44 -0.04 -13.18 -5.45
C THR A 44 -0.63 -14.04 -4.33
N GLY A 45 0.18 -14.85 -3.66
CA GLY A 45 -0.26 -15.65 -2.52
C GLY A 45 -0.72 -14.80 -1.35
N PHE A 46 -0.04 -13.68 -1.08
CA PHE A 46 -0.39 -12.73 -0.03
C PHE A 46 -1.76 -12.09 -0.26
N CYS A 47 -2.02 -11.58 -1.47
CA CYS A 47 -3.30 -10.95 -1.81
C CYS A 47 -4.47 -11.93 -1.92
N LYS A 48 -4.21 -13.24 -2.05
CA LYS A 48 -5.24 -14.31 -2.01
C LYS A 48 -5.63 -14.75 -0.60
N GLN A 49 -5.02 -14.19 0.45
CA GLN A 49 -5.43 -14.46 1.82
C GLN A 49 -6.83 -13.92 2.10
N TYR A 50 -7.54 -14.52 3.07
CA TYR A 50 -8.94 -14.19 3.40
C TYR A 50 -9.18 -12.69 3.66
N ASN A 51 -8.18 -11.97 4.19
CA ASN A 51 -8.26 -10.53 4.43
C ASN A 51 -8.37 -9.70 3.14
N TYR A 52 -7.88 -10.20 2.01
CA TYR A 52 -7.69 -9.43 0.77
C TYR A 52 -8.37 -10.03 -0.45
N ALA A 53 -8.68 -11.33 -0.44
CA ALA A 53 -9.22 -12.06 -1.58
C ALA A 53 -10.59 -11.55 -2.06
N GLY A 54 -11.39 -10.95 -1.16
CA GLY A 54 -12.74 -10.48 -1.48
C GLY A 54 -12.82 -9.10 -2.14
N TYR A 55 -11.71 -8.38 -2.27
CA TYR A 55 -11.71 -7.07 -2.91
C TYR A 55 -11.73 -7.18 -4.43
N THR A 56 -12.54 -6.36 -5.09
CA THR A 56 -12.63 -6.32 -6.57
C THR A 56 -11.34 -5.81 -7.23
N TRP A 57 -10.49 -5.10 -6.48
CA TRP A 57 -9.21 -4.54 -6.92
C TRP A 57 -8.00 -5.41 -6.50
N ASN A 58 -8.18 -6.74 -6.48
CA ASN A 58 -7.14 -7.66 -6.04
C ASN A 58 -5.91 -7.62 -6.96
N ASP A 59 -6.12 -7.53 -8.27
CA ASP A 59 -5.03 -7.50 -9.26
C ASP A 59 -4.19 -6.21 -9.14
N GLU A 60 -4.84 -5.08 -8.91
CA GLU A 60 -4.15 -3.81 -8.64
C GLU A 60 -3.41 -3.84 -7.30
N MET A 61 -3.93 -4.58 -6.32
CA MET A 61 -3.26 -4.79 -5.04
C MET A 61 -1.99 -5.64 -5.19
N ILE A 62 -2.04 -6.70 -6.01
CA ILE A 62 -0.88 -7.52 -6.36
C ILE A 62 0.17 -6.67 -7.09
N GLY A 63 -0.24 -5.87 -8.08
CA GLY A 63 0.64 -4.96 -8.79
C GLY A 63 1.33 -3.95 -7.87
N ASP A 64 0.56 -3.30 -6.98
CA ASP A 64 1.12 -2.39 -5.96
C ASP A 64 2.12 -3.11 -5.04
N ALA A 65 1.83 -4.35 -4.63
CA ALA A 65 2.70 -5.16 -3.77
C ALA A 65 4.02 -5.54 -4.44
N ILE A 66 3.98 -5.95 -5.72
CA ILE A 66 5.18 -6.26 -6.51
C ILE A 66 6.07 -5.01 -6.62
N VAL A 67 5.49 -3.89 -7.07
CA VAL A 67 6.23 -2.63 -7.24
C VAL A 67 6.84 -2.15 -5.92
N ASN A 68 6.10 -2.26 -4.82
CA ASN A 68 6.60 -1.86 -3.51
C ASN A 68 7.73 -2.78 -3.04
N THR A 69 7.61 -4.08 -3.23
CA THR A 69 8.65 -5.05 -2.88
C THR A 69 9.92 -4.78 -3.67
N VAL A 70 9.84 -4.66 -5.00
CA VAL A 70 10.99 -4.35 -5.87
C VAL A 70 11.66 -3.03 -5.44
N ARG A 71 10.85 -2.01 -5.14
CA ARG A 71 11.35 -0.71 -4.68
C ARG A 71 12.15 -0.82 -3.40
N TYR A 72 11.74 -1.65 -2.44
CA TYR A 72 12.32 -1.66 -1.10
C TYR A 72 13.23 -2.85 -0.80
N LEU A 73 13.30 -3.87 -1.66
CA LEU A 73 14.06 -5.10 -1.41
C LEU A 73 15.55 -4.85 -1.10
N HIS A 74 16.14 -3.82 -1.71
CA HIS A 74 17.54 -3.43 -1.45
C HIS A 74 17.81 -3.02 0.02
N ASN A 75 16.77 -2.72 0.81
CA ASN A 75 16.90 -2.40 2.24
C ASN A 75 16.87 -3.65 3.14
N TYR A 76 16.68 -4.85 2.58
CA TYR A 76 16.78 -6.09 3.32
C TYR A 76 18.19 -6.24 3.89
N ASN A 77 18.28 -6.57 5.18
CA ASN A 77 19.55 -6.69 5.88
C ASN A 77 19.79 -8.15 6.31
N PRO A 78 20.58 -8.93 5.54
CA PRO A 78 20.84 -10.33 5.84
C PRO A 78 21.68 -10.56 7.11
N SER A 79 22.36 -9.53 7.63
CA SER A 79 23.11 -9.64 8.89
C SER A 79 22.19 -9.65 10.12
N LYS A 80 20.97 -9.11 9.98
CA LYS A 80 19.99 -8.98 11.08
C LYS A 80 18.85 -9.99 10.97
N TYR A 81 18.49 -10.39 9.77
CA TYR A 81 17.35 -11.25 9.49
C TYR A 81 17.76 -12.33 8.50
N ASP A 82 17.25 -13.55 8.69
CA ASP A 82 17.56 -14.74 7.89
C ASP A 82 16.41 -15.15 6.93
N ASN A 83 15.29 -14.42 6.98
CA ASN A 83 14.07 -14.76 6.28
C ASN A 83 13.58 -13.61 5.37
N PRO A 84 14.02 -13.56 4.10
CA PRO A 84 13.58 -12.54 3.16
C PRO A 84 12.12 -12.71 2.75
N HIS A 85 11.55 -13.91 2.83
CA HIS A 85 10.13 -14.12 2.54
C HIS A 85 9.24 -13.33 3.53
N ALA A 86 9.62 -13.28 4.81
CA ALA A 86 8.91 -12.46 5.79
C ALA A 86 9.05 -10.97 5.46
N TYR A 87 10.24 -10.52 5.05
CA TYR A 87 10.46 -9.14 4.62
C TYR A 87 9.59 -8.75 3.41
N ILE A 88 9.55 -9.60 2.39
CA ILE A 88 8.68 -9.44 1.22
C ILE A 88 7.21 -9.36 1.64
N SER A 89 6.78 -10.22 2.57
CA SER A 89 5.40 -10.20 3.07
C SER A 89 5.06 -8.87 3.77
N MET A 90 5.99 -8.30 4.55
CA MET A 90 5.80 -6.97 5.17
C MET A 90 5.71 -5.86 4.10
N CYS A 91 6.52 -5.94 3.04
CA CYS A 91 6.41 -5.02 1.91
C CYS A 91 5.04 -5.13 1.22
N CYS A 92 4.54 -6.36 1.02
CA CYS A 92 3.21 -6.60 0.45
C CYS A 92 2.10 -6.04 1.35
N GLU A 93 2.17 -6.24 2.66
CA GLU A 93 1.19 -5.72 3.61
C GLU A 93 1.12 -4.19 3.59
N SER A 94 2.28 -3.52 3.58
CA SER A 94 2.36 -2.06 3.47
C SER A 94 1.69 -1.55 2.18
N ALA A 95 1.95 -2.22 1.06
CA ALA A 95 1.36 -1.87 -0.23
C ALA A 95 -0.17 -2.10 -0.26
N ALA A 96 -0.64 -3.24 0.26
CA ALA A 96 -2.06 -3.58 0.37
C ALA A 96 -2.83 -2.53 1.20
N LYS A 97 -2.28 -2.14 2.37
CA LYS A 97 -2.82 -1.03 3.16
C LYS A 97 -2.85 0.28 2.36
N GLY A 98 -1.82 0.54 1.56
CA GLY A 98 -1.78 1.66 0.63
C GLY A 98 -2.93 1.66 -0.37
N ARG A 99 -3.20 0.51 -1.02
CA ARG A 99 -4.31 0.33 -1.95
C ARG A 99 -5.66 0.57 -1.28
N LEU A 100 -5.92 -0.07 -0.13
CA LEU A 100 -7.16 0.13 0.63
C LEU A 100 -7.41 1.60 0.96
N ASN A 101 -6.37 2.31 1.41
CA ASN A 101 -6.47 3.75 1.70
C ASN A 101 -6.75 4.61 0.45
N LYS A 102 -6.29 4.20 -0.75
CA LYS A 102 -6.58 4.89 -2.01
C LYS A 102 -8.03 4.67 -2.41
N GLU A 103 -8.52 3.43 -2.32
CA GLU A 103 -9.91 3.10 -2.69
C GLU A 103 -10.93 3.72 -1.74
N GLU A 104 -10.64 3.75 -0.43
CA GLU A 104 -11.45 4.47 0.56
C GLU A 104 -11.53 5.98 0.24
N ALA A 105 -10.40 6.59 -0.17
CA ALA A 105 -10.37 8.00 -0.55
C ALA A 105 -11.14 8.26 -1.86
N ASN A 106 -11.03 7.37 -2.84
CA ASN A 106 -11.77 7.45 -4.11
C ASN A 106 -13.28 7.37 -3.85
N LEU A 107 -13.71 6.42 -3.01
CA LEU A 107 -15.10 6.26 -2.61
C LEU A 107 -15.64 7.51 -1.90
N ALA A 108 -14.90 8.07 -0.94
CA ALA A 108 -15.29 9.30 -0.25
C ALA A 108 -15.42 10.51 -1.19
N VAL A 109 -14.56 10.61 -2.22
CA VAL A 109 -14.69 11.66 -3.24
C VAL A 109 -15.95 11.49 -4.08
N ARG A 110 -16.28 10.24 -4.47
CA ARG A 110 -17.52 9.94 -5.21
C ARG A 110 -18.76 10.27 -4.38
N TYR A 111 -18.77 9.90 -3.10
CA TYR A 111 -19.86 10.24 -2.19
C TYR A 111 -19.99 11.75 -1.99
N LYS A 112 -18.87 12.47 -1.83
CA LYS A 112 -18.93 13.93 -1.76
C LYS A 112 -19.52 14.54 -3.03
N TYR A 113 -19.08 14.08 -4.20
CA TYR A 113 -19.64 14.56 -5.46
C TYR A 113 -21.14 14.29 -5.55
N PHE A 114 -21.57 13.10 -5.15
CA PHE A 114 -22.98 12.72 -5.08
C PHE A 114 -23.76 13.68 -4.18
N VAL A 115 -23.25 13.92 -2.96
CA VAL A 115 -23.87 14.82 -1.98
C VAL A 115 -23.95 16.26 -2.49
N ASP A 116 -22.90 16.75 -3.13
CA ASP A 116 -22.81 18.15 -3.57
C ASP A 116 -23.65 18.44 -4.84
N ASN A 117 -23.98 17.42 -5.65
CA ASN A 117 -24.57 17.62 -7.00
C ASN A 117 -25.97 17.02 -7.18
N PHE A 118 -26.36 16.05 -6.35
CA PHE A 118 -27.74 15.56 -6.33
C PHE A 118 -28.49 16.31 -5.22
N ASP A 119 -29.73 16.71 -5.50
CA ASP A 119 -30.59 17.35 -4.50
C ASP A 119 -31.07 16.30 -3.51
N ILE A 120 -30.18 15.90 -2.60
CA ILE A 120 -30.44 14.91 -1.54
C ILE A 120 -31.55 15.38 -0.60
N HIS A 121 -31.90 16.67 -0.65
CA HIS A 121 -32.97 17.29 0.12
C HIS A 121 -34.32 17.32 -0.61
N ASP A 122 -34.41 16.72 -1.81
CA ASP A 122 -35.69 16.39 -2.42
C ASP A 122 -36.42 15.37 -1.52
N GLU A 123 -37.67 15.66 -1.15
CA GLU A 123 -38.50 14.84 -0.26
C GLU A 123 -38.64 13.39 -0.77
N ASN A 124 -38.57 13.18 -2.10
CA ASN A 124 -38.59 11.85 -2.69
C ASN A 124 -37.30 11.05 -2.43
N PHE A 125 -36.17 11.74 -2.27
CA PHE A 125 -34.86 11.12 -2.12
C PHE A 125 -34.59 10.70 -0.65
N ASP A 126 -35.01 11.55 0.29
CA ASP A 126 -34.92 11.30 1.74
C ASP A 126 -35.85 10.13 2.16
N ALA A 127 -36.94 9.90 1.43
CA ALA A 127 -37.86 8.78 1.65
C ALA A 127 -37.32 7.42 1.16
N GLU A 128 -36.40 7.41 0.19
CA GLU A 128 -35.86 6.18 -0.42
C GLU A 128 -34.54 5.71 0.23
N MET A 129 -33.79 6.61 0.87
CA MET A 129 -32.49 6.29 1.48
C MET A 129 -32.59 6.17 2.99
N SER A 130 -32.12 5.05 3.55
CA SER A 130 -32.09 4.87 5.01
C SER A 130 -31.12 5.84 5.68
N ASP A 131 -31.49 6.35 6.85
CA ASP A 131 -30.63 7.18 7.71
C ASP A 131 -29.24 6.57 7.95
N ASP A 132 -29.15 5.25 8.12
CA ASP A 132 -27.88 4.53 8.33
C ASP A 132 -26.91 4.69 7.15
N PHE A 133 -27.44 4.68 5.92
CA PHE A 133 -26.64 4.88 4.71
C PHE A 133 -26.14 6.33 4.60
N MET A 134 -26.99 7.29 4.92
CA MET A 134 -26.62 8.72 4.93
C MET A 134 -25.55 9.02 5.98
N ASN A 135 -25.67 8.43 7.16
CA ASN A 135 -24.66 8.54 8.22
C ASN A 135 -23.31 7.94 7.80
N ASP A 136 -23.30 6.77 7.13
CA ASP A 136 -22.08 6.15 6.60
C ASP A 136 -21.40 7.02 5.52
N ILE A 137 -22.20 7.62 4.62
CA ILE A 137 -21.70 8.57 3.62
C ILE A 137 -21.02 9.76 4.30
N GLN A 138 -21.71 10.40 5.26
CA GLN A 138 -21.19 11.57 5.96
C GLN A 138 -19.91 11.24 6.76
N ASP A 139 -19.86 10.08 7.43
CA ASP A 139 -18.69 9.64 8.18
C ASP A 139 -17.49 9.41 7.24
N LYS A 140 -17.68 8.71 6.11
CA LYS A 140 -16.62 8.47 5.12
C LYS A 140 -16.08 9.78 4.52
N ILE A 141 -16.97 10.72 4.19
CA ILE A 141 -16.57 12.06 3.72
C ILE A 141 -15.76 12.77 4.82
N GLY A 142 -16.29 12.81 6.04
CA GLY A 142 -15.65 13.48 7.17
C GLY A 142 -14.28 12.92 7.53
N LYS A 143 -14.13 11.59 7.54
CA LYS A 143 -12.84 10.90 7.73
C LYS A 143 -11.84 11.29 6.64
N HIS A 144 -12.26 11.30 5.38
CA HIS A 144 -11.41 11.67 4.26
C HIS A 144 -10.95 13.13 4.33
N GLU A 145 -11.84 14.06 4.67
CA GLU A 145 -11.52 15.47 4.83
C GLU A 145 -10.56 15.73 6.00
N LYS A 146 -10.80 15.14 7.17
CA LYS A 146 -9.88 15.18 8.32
C LYS A 146 -8.48 14.68 7.93
N LYS A 147 -8.41 13.56 7.21
CA LYS A 147 -7.13 12.99 6.71
C LYS A 147 -6.43 13.93 5.73
N ARG A 148 -7.16 14.62 4.84
CA ARG A 148 -6.61 15.64 3.94
C ARG A 148 -6.08 16.85 4.70
N GLN A 149 -6.83 17.37 5.66
CA GLN A 149 -6.43 18.51 6.48
C GLN A 149 -5.16 18.20 7.28
N ALA A 150 -5.12 17.05 7.97
CA ALA A 150 -3.95 16.60 8.71
C ALA A 150 -2.70 16.44 7.81
N ARG A 151 -2.86 15.93 6.59
CA ARG A 151 -1.76 15.85 5.59
C ARG A 151 -1.27 17.24 5.17
N LYS A 152 -2.17 18.20 4.93
CA LYS A 152 -1.82 19.58 4.58
C LYS A 152 -1.05 20.27 5.71
N GLU A 153 -1.51 20.11 6.95
CA GLU A 153 -0.85 20.68 8.12
C GLU A 153 0.55 20.08 8.34
N LYS A 154 0.70 18.75 8.24
CA LYS A 154 2.01 18.09 8.30
C LYS A 154 2.97 18.61 7.22
N ARG A 155 2.48 18.83 5.99
CA ARG A 155 3.29 19.42 4.90
C ARG A 155 3.70 20.86 5.21
N ARG A 156 2.79 21.68 5.74
CA ARG A 156 3.08 23.06 6.16
C ARG A 156 4.16 23.11 7.25
N LYS A 157 4.02 22.28 8.30
CA LYS A 157 5.01 22.16 9.39
C LYS A 157 6.40 21.76 8.86
N LYS A 158 6.48 20.79 7.94
CA LYS A 158 7.75 20.39 7.30
C LYS A 158 8.41 21.53 6.50
N GLN A 159 7.62 22.35 5.78
CA GLN A 159 8.13 23.50 5.04
C GLN A 159 8.65 24.61 5.96
N MET A 160 7.92 24.91 7.04
CA MET A 160 8.35 25.91 8.03
C MET A 160 9.68 25.51 8.70
N ASN A 161 9.85 24.25 9.08
CA ASN A 161 11.10 23.77 9.69
C ASN A 161 12.28 23.81 8.71
N LYS A 162 12.05 23.59 7.40
CA LYS A 162 13.11 23.68 6.39
C LYS A 162 13.60 25.11 6.16
N ASN A 163 12.72 26.09 6.30
CA ASN A 163 13.04 27.51 6.10
C ASN A 163 13.65 28.16 7.37
N GLY A 164 13.38 27.61 8.57
CA GLY A 164 13.96 28.09 9.83
C GLY A 164 15.42 27.70 10.06
N ASN A 165 15.89 26.58 9.49
CA ASN A 165 17.28 26.11 9.62
C ASN A 165 18.26 26.72 8.58
N GLY A 166 17.83 27.72 7.80
CA GLY A 166 18.61 28.32 6.71
C GLY A 166 19.13 29.73 6.99
N LEU A 167 19.09 30.20 8.24
CA LEU A 167 19.44 31.59 8.62
C LEU A 167 20.57 31.71 9.66
N ASP A 168 21.28 30.62 9.93
CA ASP A 168 22.51 30.63 10.74
C ASP A 168 23.71 30.26 9.84
N ILE A 169 24.19 31.24 9.05
CA ILE A 169 25.56 31.28 8.52
C ILE A 169 26.08 32.69 8.71
#